data_AF-A0A849UWB5-F1
#
_entry.id   AF-A0A849UWB5-F1
#
_cell.length_a   1.000
_cell.length_b   1.000
_cell.length_c   1.000
_cell.angle_alpha   90.00
_cell.angle_beta   90.00
_cell.angle_gamma   90.00
#
_symmetry.space_group_name_H-M   'P 1'
#
loop_
_entity.id
_entity.type
_entity.pdbx_description
1 polymer ?
#
loop_
_entity_poly.entity_id
_entity_poly.type
_entity_poly.pdbx_seq_one_letter_code
_entity_poly.pdbx_strand_id
1 'polypeptide(L)'
;MKKLILPLLFLTCISGKCKKDKSECWIAFDPVYGGDAYDGTKVCNKTKAEAEALYPNYWFYSSNEPKYCFRLVNRGSVTYAGETAISMGDKLWTPLGVTYTIIDCSFCHWQLIEKRKSKITGFYNGNPRIIYETYFTDTCTKLTVGKIVNYIETTDSLITREYKTKYH
;
A
#
# COMPACT_ATOMS: atom_id res chain seq x y z
N MET A 1 14.99 43.75 68.45
CA MET A 1 13.77 43.28 67.74
C MET A 1 14.23 42.29 66.67
N LYS A 2 14.37 40.98 66.97
CA LYS A 2 13.39 39.88 66.85
C LYS A 2 12.78 39.68 65.44
N LYS A 3 13.14 38.52 64.85
CA LYS A 3 12.53 37.72 63.74
C LYS A 3 12.83 38.23 62.32
N LEU A 4 13.60 37.57 61.44
CA LEU A 4 13.63 36.17 60.96
C LEU A 4 12.28 35.72 60.41
N ILE A 5 12.18 35.53 59.09
CA ILE A 5 11.56 34.39 58.39
C ILE A 5 11.72 34.58 56.88
N LEU A 6 12.52 33.69 56.31
CA LEU A 6 12.54 33.25 54.92
C LEU A 6 11.28 32.40 54.65
N PRO A 7 10.62 32.55 53.48
CA PRO A 7 10.02 31.42 52.79
C PRO A 7 10.67 31.37 51.38
N LEU A 8 11.49 30.39 51.01
CA LEU A 8 11.23 28.96 50.80
C LEU A 8 9.81 28.67 50.25
N LEU A 9 9.81 27.96 49.12
CA LEU A 9 8.67 27.34 48.43
C LEU A 9 7.76 28.28 47.63
N PHE A 10 8.04 28.36 46.33
CA PHE A 10 7.13 27.74 45.37
C PHE A 10 7.95 27.19 44.19
N LEU A 11 8.61 26.06 44.46
CA LEU A 11 8.72 25.00 43.47
C LEU A 11 7.28 24.53 43.21
N THR A 12 6.52 25.26 42.39
CA THR A 12 5.37 24.66 41.73
C THR A 12 5.97 23.67 40.74
N CYS A 13 6.13 22.43 41.23
CA CYS A 13 6.01 21.27 40.40
C CYS A 13 4.83 21.52 39.46
N ILE A 14 5.14 21.85 38.21
CA ILE A 14 4.22 21.66 37.11
C ILE A 14 4.12 20.14 37.01
N SER A 15 3.36 19.55 37.93
CA SER A 15 2.67 18.29 37.72
C SER A 15 1.58 18.60 36.70
N GLY A 16 2.00 18.99 35.50
CA GLY A 16 1.27 18.72 34.31
C GLY A 16 1.12 17.21 34.33
N LYS A 17 -0.05 16.76 34.76
CA LYS A 17 -0.55 15.45 34.39
C LYS A 17 -0.52 15.47 32.87
N CYS A 18 0.60 15.08 32.26
CA CYS A 18 0.58 14.41 30.98
C CYS A 18 -0.34 13.23 31.21
N LYS A 19 -1.64 13.45 30.96
CA LYS A 19 -2.50 12.35 30.56
C LYS A 19 -1.69 11.71 29.46
N LYS A 20 -1.21 10.49 29.72
CA LYS A 20 -0.63 9.63 28.70
C LYS A 20 -1.78 9.44 27.71
N ASP A 21 -1.84 10.35 26.74
CA ASP A 21 -2.80 10.28 25.65
C ASP A 21 -2.66 8.87 25.09
N LYS A 22 -3.83 8.25 24.84
CA LYS A 22 -3.96 6.87 24.35
C LYS A 22 -2.77 6.56 23.45
N SER A 23 -1.92 5.63 23.87
CA SER A 23 -0.60 5.41 23.28
C SER A 23 -0.73 5.26 21.76
N GLU A 24 -0.40 6.33 21.04
CA GLU A 24 -0.34 6.31 19.59
C GLU A 24 0.70 5.28 19.22
N CYS A 25 0.31 4.32 18.40
CA CYS A 25 1.22 3.30 17.90
C CYS A 25 1.66 3.71 16.51
N TRP A 26 2.88 3.36 16.16
CA TRP A 26 3.44 3.54 14.84
C TRP A 26 3.37 2.21 14.10
N ILE A 27 2.83 2.23 12.89
CA ILE A 27 2.78 1.06 12.01
C ILE A 27 3.97 1.16 11.05
N ALA A 28 4.70 0.06 10.90
CA ALA A 28 5.81 -0.03 9.96
C ALA A 28 5.28 -0.16 8.53
N PHE A 29 5.85 0.66 7.66
CA PHE A 29 5.66 0.65 6.22
C PHE A 29 6.99 0.25 5.58
N ASP A 30 6.95 -0.77 4.73
CA ASP A 30 8.09 -1.24 3.97
C ASP A 30 8.15 -0.52 2.61
N PRO A 31 9.12 0.38 2.39
CA PRO A 31 9.25 1.10 1.13
C PRO A 31 9.70 0.22 -0.04
N VAL A 32 10.32 -0.93 0.24
CA VAL A 32 10.75 -1.89 -0.78
C VAL A 32 9.54 -2.62 -1.36
N TYR A 33 8.60 -3.01 -0.49
CA TYR A 33 7.34 -3.63 -0.91
C TYR A 33 6.28 -2.60 -1.34
N GLY A 34 6.33 -1.39 -0.80
CA GLY A 34 5.35 -0.34 -1.05
C GLY A 34 4.03 -0.53 -0.29
N GLY A 35 4.09 -1.07 0.93
CA GLY A 35 2.93 -1.35 1.77
C GLY A 35 3.30 -1.51 3.24
N ASP A 36 2.34 -1.86 4.08
CA ASP A 36 2.61 -2.25 5.46
C ASP A 36 3.65 -3.38 5.50
N ALA A 37 4.53 -3.35 6.49
CA ALA A 37 5.52 -4.41 6.68
C ALA A 37 4.83 -5.75 6.89
N TYR A 38 5.27 -6.78 6.16
CA TYR A 38 4.68 -8.13 6.21
C TYR A 38 4.71 -8.77 7.60
N ASP A 39 5.70 -8.40 8.41
CA ASP A 39 5.84 -8.86 9.79
C ASP A 39 4.83 -8.19 10.75
N GLY A 40 4.04 -7.23 10.27
CA GLY A 40 3.04 -6.52 11.04
C GLY A 40 3.64 -5.63 12.13
N THR A 41 4.89 -5.18 11.97
CA THR A 41 5.61 -4.42 13.00
C THR A 41 4.82 -3.18 13.44
N LYS A 42 4.52 -3.15 14.74
CA LYS A 42 3.78 -2.08 15.39
C LYS A 42 4.49 -1.67 16.67
N VAL A 43 4.80 -0.39 16.81
CA VAL A 43 5.57 0.16 17.93
C VAL A 43 4.70 1.14 18.72
N CYS A 44 4.34 0.79 19.95
CA CYS A 44 3.51 1.62 20.81
C CYS A 44 4.31 2.26 21.95
N ASN A 45 3.79 3.34 22.54
CA ASN A 45 4.40 4.06 23.68
C ASN A 45 5.80 4.62 23.39
N LYS A 46 6.14 4.83 22.11
CA LYS A 46 7.38 5.42 21.66
C LYS A 46 7.06 6.57 20.73
N THR A 47 7.99 7.51 20.61
CA THR A 47 7.97 8.52 19.56
C THR A 47 8.27 7.87 18.20
N LYS A 48 7.88 8.54 17.11
CA LYS A 48 8.21 8.10 15.75
C LYS A 48 9.71 7.91 15.55
N ALA A 49 10.52 8.85 16.04
CA ALA A 49 11.98 8.80 15.92
C ALA A 49 12.57 7.58 16.64
N GLU A 50 12.04 7.21 17.80
CA GLU A 50 12.45 5.98 18.49
C GLU A 50 12.05 4.71 17.74
N ALA A 51 10.88 4.71 17.08
CA ALA A 51 10.45 3.58 16.24
C ALA A 51 11.37 3.44 15.01
N GLU A 52 11.65 4.55 14.32
CA GLU A 52 12.58 4.62 13.19
C GLU A 52 14.02 4.22 13.60
N ALA A 53 14.46 4.55 14.81
CA ALA A 53 15.76 4.10 15.32
C ALA A 53 15.82 2.59 15.60
N LEU A 54 14.72 1.98 16.04
CA LEU A 54 14.63 0.53 16.27
C LEU A 54 14.56 -0.26 14.96
N TYR A 55 13.90 0.30 13.95
CA TYR A 55 13.70 -0.34 12.65
C TYR A 55 14.08 0.63 11.51
N PRO A 56 15.37 0.84 11.27
CA PRO A 56 15.86 1.87 10.33
C PRO A 56 15.50 1.62 8.87
N ASN A 57 15.08 0.40 8.52
CA ASN A 57 14.68 0.04 7.16
C ASN A 57 13.20 0.34 6.87
N TYR A 58 12.41 0.67 7.88
CA TYR A 58 10.98 0.94 7.73
C TYR A 58 10.68 2.44 7.87
N TRP A 59 9.65 2.88 7.16
CA TRP A 59 9.01 4.16 7.44
C TRP A 59 7.87 3.93 8.43
N PHE A 60 7.53 4.96 9.20
CA PHE A 60 6.47 4.85 10.19
C PHE A 60 5.39 5.90 9.99
N TYR A 61 4.15 5.46 10.17
CA TYR A 61 2.96 6.29 10.15
C TYR A 61 2.07 5.98 11.36
N SER A 62 1.17 6.90 11.71
CA SER A 62 0.32 6.74 12.90
C SER A 62 -0.70 5.63 12.68
N SER A 63 -0.94 4.80 13.69
CA SER A 63 -1.99 3.78 13.64
C SER A 63 -3.41 4.35 13.47
N ASN A 64 -3.58 5.64 13.75
CA ASN A 64 -4.86 6.34 13.56
C ASN A 64 -4.95 7.04 12.20
N GLU A 65 -3.89 7.00 11.40
CA GLU A 65 -3.90 7.61 10.08
C GLU A 65 -4.83 6.82 9.16
N PRO A 66 -5.80 7.48 8.50
CA PRO A 66 -6.70 6.82 7.58
C PRO A 66 -5.92 6.25 6.38
N LYS A 67 -6.33 5.05 5.98
CA LYS A 67 -5.82 4.36 4.81
C LYS A 67 -6.75 4.60 3.63
N TYR A 68 -6.14 4.75 2.45
CA TYR A 68 -6.86 4.99 1.21
C TYR A 68 -6.35 4.06 0.12
N CYS A 69 -7.20 3.92 -0.89
CA CYS A 69 -6.83 3.27 -2.13
C CYS A 69 -6.51 4.33 -3.17
N PHE A 70 -5.48 4.06 -3.97
CA PHE A 70 -4.94 5.03 -4.90
C PHE A 70 -4.90 4.46 -6.31
N ARG A 71 -5.33 5.27 -7.27
CA ARG A 71 -5.03 5.07 -8.69
C ARG A 71 -3.75 5.81 -9.01
N LEU A 72 -2.74 5.09 -9.47
CA LEU A 72 -1.41 5.60 -9.78
C LEU A 72 -1.25 5.68 -11.30
N VAL A 73 -0.72 6.80 -11.78
CA VAL A 73 -0.42 7.02 -13.21
C VAL A 73 1.05 7.37 -13.37
N ASN A 74 1.77 6.55 -14.15
CA ASN A 74 3.17 6.76 -14.46
C ASN A 74 3.42 6.50 -15.95
N ARG A 75 3.86 7.52 -16.71
CA ARG A 75 4.20 7.42 -18.15
C ARG A 75 3.14 6.69 -18.99
N GLY A 76 1.86 6.91 -18.69
CA GLY A 76 0.72 6.30 -19.39
C GLY A 76 0.29 4.93 -18.86
N SER A 77 1.05 4.29 -17.96
CA SER A 77 0.61 3.10 -17.23
C SER A 77 -0.24 3.47 -16.02
N VAL A 78 -1.33 2.71 -15.81
CA VAL A 78 -2.21 2.84 -14.65
C VAL A 78 -2.04 1.62 -13.76
N THR A 79 -1.76 1.84 -12.49
CA THR A 79 -1.75 0.79 -11.46
C THR A 79 -2.61 1.24 -10.27
N TYR A 80 -2.89 0.31 -9.36
CA TYR A 80 -3.70 0.55 -8.18
C TYR A 80 -2.94 0.11 -6.94
N ALA A 81 -2.97 0.93 -5.89
CA ALA A 81 -2.46 0.60 -4.57
C ALA A 81 -3.60 0.57 -3.56
N GLY A 82 -3.66 -0.48 -2.75
CA GLY A 82 -4.68 -0.65 -1.72
C GLY A 82 -4.20 -0.18 -0.35
N GLU A 83 -5.13 0.30 0.47
CA GLU A 83 -4.98 0.48 1.92
C GLU A 83 -3.68 1.12 2.41
N THR A 84 -3.24 2.17 1.70
CA THR A 84 -1.99 2.89 2.00
C THR A 84 -2.29 4.16 2.79
N ALA A 85 -1.50 4.46 3.82
CA ALA A 85 -1.60 5.73 4.56
C ALA A 85 -1.14 6.89 3.68
N ILE A 86 -1.82 8.04 3.72
CA ILE A 86 -1.56 9.17 2.81
C ILE A 86 -0.12 9.66 2.91
N SER A 87 0.43 9.77 4.13
CA SER A 87 1.80 10.21 4.34
C SER A 87 2.85 9.23 3.77
N MET A 88 2.51 7.95 3.67
CA MET A 88 3.38 6.94 3.06
C MET A 88 3.27 6.95 1.54
N GLY A 89 2.06 7.13 1.00
CA GLY A 89 1.83 7.32 -0.44
C GLY A 89 2.62 8.52 -0.99
N ASP A 90 2.54 9.67 -0.30
CA ASP A 90 3.27 10.89 -0.67
C ASP A 90 4.79 10.65 -0.71
N LYS A 91 5.33 9.96 0.31
CA LYS A 91 6.75 9.63 0.40
C LYS A 91 7.20 8.65 -0.69
N LEU A 92 6.35 7.69 -1.04
CA LEU A 92 6.69 6.63 -1.98
C LEU A 92 6.61 7.11 -3.44
N TRP A 93 5.56 7.85 -3.80
CA TRP A 93 5.19 8.07 -5.20
C TRP A 93 5.54 9.45 -5.74
N THR A 94 5.43 10.49 -4.92
CA THR A 94 5.70 11.87 -5.35
C THR A 94 7.12 12.05 -5.89
N PRO A 95 8.18 11.55 -5.21
CA PRO A 95 9.55 11.66 -5.73
C PRO A 95 9.79 10.90 -7.04
N LEU A 96 8.96 9.89 -7.34
CA LEU A 96 9.03 9.09 -8.55
C LEU A 96 8.26 9.70 -9.74
N GLY A 97 7.67 10.89 -9.56
CA GLY A 97 6.87 11.56 -10.59
C GLY A 97 5.56 10.83 -10.90
N VAL A 98 5.07 10.01 -9.97
CA VAL A 98 3.81 9.29 -10.11
C VAL A 98 2.67 10.20 -9.68
N THR A 99 1.71 10.40 -10.57
CA THR A 99 0.46 11.11 -10.20
C THR A 99 -0.49 10.11 -9.55
N TYR A 100 -1.04 10.43 -8.39
CA TYR A 100 -1.99 9.57 -7.70
C TYR A 100 -3.31 10.30 -7.38
N THR A 101 -4.40 9.55 -7.42
CA THR A 101 -5.74 10.01 -7.03
C THR A 101 -6.36 9.02 -6.06
N ILE A 102 -6.94 9.52 -4.97
CA ILE A 102 -7.70 8.69 -4.02
C ILE A 102 -8.95 8.15 -4.72
N ILE A 103 -9.21 6.86 -4.55
CA ILE A 103 -10.36 6.12 -5.08
C ILE A 103 -10.99 5.29 -3.96
N ASP A 104 -12.19 4.79 -4.20
CA ASP A 104 -12.82 3.82 -3.31
C ASP A 104 -11.99 2.52 -3.22
N CYS A 105 -12.03 1.84 -2.08
CA CYS A 105 -11.29 0.59 -1.88
C CYS A 105 -12.07 -0.64 -2.39
N SER A 106 -12.62 -0.53 -3.58
CA SER A 106 -13.40 -1.60 -4.21
C SER A 106 -12.61 -2.23 -5.35
N PHE A 107 -12.09 -3.42 -5.10
CA PHE A 107 -11.34 -4.21 -6.07
C PHE A 107 -12.00 -5.57 -6.29
N CYS A 108 -11.67 -6.18 -7.42
CA CYS A 108 -11.80 -7.62 -7.57
C CYS A 108 -10.49 -8.16 -8.08
N HIS A 109 -10.34 -9.46 -7.95
CA HIS A 109 -9.17 -10.14 -8.44
C HIS A 109 -9.58 -11.23 -9.42
N TRP A 110 -8.73 -11.45 -10.40
CA TRP A 110 -8.97 -12.38 -11.48
C TRP A 110 -7.80 -13.34 -11.63
N GLN A 111 -8.14 -14.62 -11.79
CA GLN A 111 -7.24 -15.62 -12.33
C GLN A 111 -7.38 -15.65 -13.85
N LEU A 112 -6.25 -15.45 -14.55
CA LEU A 112 -6.14 -15.48 -15.99
C LEU A 112 -5.26 -16.65 -16.42
N ILE A 113 -5.59 -17.22 -17.58
CA ILE A 113 -4.75 -18.18 -18.26
C ILE A 113 -4.18 -17.52 -19.52
N GLU A 114 -2.87 -17.35 -19.55
CA GLU A 114 -2.15 -16.84 -20.70
C GLU A 114 -1.65 -18.01 -21.57
N LYS A 115 -1.98 -17.96 -22.86
CA LYS A 115 -1.61 -18.97 -23.86
C LYS A 115 -0.88 -18.27 -25.01
N ARG A 116 0.22 -18.87 -25.48
CA ARG A 116 0.97 -18.38 -26.64
C ARG A 116 0.71 -19.30 -27.83
N LYS A 117 0.14 -18.77 -28.91
CA LYS A 117 -0.07 -19.47 -30.18
C LYS A 117 0.98 -19.05 -31.19
N SER A 118 1.71 -20.00 -31.78
CA SER A 118 2.57 -19.76 -32.93
C SER A 118 1.71 -19.49 -34.17
N LYS A 119 1.98 -18.41 -34.90
CA LYS A 119 1.31 -18.11 -36.18
C LYS A 119 1.82 -18.98 -37.32
N ILE A 120 3.08 -19.43 -37.25
CA ILE A 120 3.72 -20.27 -38.26
C ILE A 120 3.12 -21.68 -38.24
N THR A 121 3.02 -22.27 -37.05
CA THR A 121 2.59 -23.67 -36.90
C THR A 121 1.11 -23.80 -36.50
N GLY A 122 0.48 -22.72 -36.04
CA GLY A 122 -0.89 -22.73 -35.53
C GLY A 122 -1.05 -23.37 -34.15
N PHE A 123 0.01 -23.94 -33.58
CA PHE A 123 -0.04 -24.63 -32.28
C PHE A 123 0.17 -23.68 -31.11
N TYR A 124 -0.40 -24.05 -29.96
CA TYR A 124 -0.08 -23.41 -28.69
C TYR A 124 1.24 -23.96 -28.16
N ASN A 125 2.16 -23.07 -27.81
CA ASN A 125 3.46 -23.43 -27.25
C ASN A 125 3.37 -23.63 -25.74
N GLY A 126 3.91 -24.75 -25.25
CA GLY A 126 4.19 -25.01 -23.84
C GLY A 126 2.95 -25.08 -22.93
N ASN A 127 3.22 -25.08 -21.62
CA ASN A 127 2.17 -25.03 -20.60
C ASN A 127 1.62 -23.61 -20.47
N PRO A 128 0.29 -23.44 -20.33
CA PRO A 128 -0.30 -22.14 -20.09
C PRO A 128 0.23 -21.53 -18.79
N ARG A 129 0.44 -20.20 -18.80
CA ARG A 129 0.84 -19.45 -17.60
C ARG A 129 -0.41 -19.00 -16.85
N ILE A 130 -0.45 -19.26 -15.55
CA ILE A 130 -1.50 -18.73 -14.66
C ILE A 130 -1.03 -17.37 -14.13
N ILE A 131 -1.89 -16.37 -14.22
CA ILE A 131 -1.64 -14.99 -13.77
C ILE A 131 -2.78 -14.58 -12.84
N TYR A 132 -2.45 -13.87 -11.76
CA TYR A 132 -3.42 -13.23 -10.88
C TYR A 132 -3.29 -11.73 -11.02
N GLU A 133 -4.39 -11.05 -11.37
CA GLU A 133 -4.41 -9.60 -11.53
C GLU A 133 -5.55 -8.99 -10.71
N THR A 134 -5.27 -7.84 -10.10
CA THR A 134 -6.24 -7.04 -9.36
C THR A 134 -6.77 -5.94 -10.26
N TYR A 135 -8.09 -5.78 -10.27
CA TYR A 135 -8.80 -4.78 -11.06
C TYR A 135 -9.70 -3.95 -10.17
N PHE A 136 -9.91 -2.68 -10.54
CA PHE A 136 -10.91 -1.84 -9.90
C PHE A 136 -12.33 -2.32 -10.25
N THR A 137 -13.28 -2.17 -9.33
CA THR A 137 -14.66 -2.70 -9.48
C THR A 137 -15.34 -2.28 -10.78
N ASP A 138 -15.14 -1.06 -11.28
CA ASP A 138 -15.69 -0.62 -12.58
C ASP A 138 -15.16 -1.42 -13.78
N THR A 139 -13.93 -1.93 -13.66
CA THR A 139 -13.37 -2.84 -14.67
C THR A 139 -13.91 -4.24 -14.46
N CYS A 140 -14.06 -4.66 -13.21
CA CYS A 140 -14.60 -5.96 -12.82
C CYS A 140 -16.02 -6.24 -13.32
N THR A 141 -16.83 -5.21 -13.55
CA THR A 141 -18.19 -5.34 -14.12
C THR A 141 -18.16 -5.57 -15.65
N LYS A 142 -17.06 -5.23 -16.31
CA LYS A 142 -16.86 -5.36 -17.77
C LYS A 142 -16.10 -6.64 -18.16
N LEU A 143 -15.63 -7.39 -17.18
CA LEU A 143 -14.90 -8.64 -17.32
C LEU A 143 -15.82 -9.81 -16.98
N THR A 144 -15.75 -10.87 -17.78
CA THR A 144 -16.59 -12.07 -17.64
C THR A 144 -15.73 -13.33 -17.74
N VAL A 145 -16.14 -14.37 -17.02
CA VAL A 145 -15.50 -15.69 -17.10
C VAL A 145 -15.62 -16.22 -18.53
N GLY A 146 -14.53 -16.81 -19.04
CA GLY A 146 -14.42 -17.32 -20.41
C GLY A 146 -14.07 -16.26 -21.45
N LYS A 147 -14.05 -14.97 -21.10
CA LYS A 147 -13.61 -13.91 -22.03
C LYS A 147 -12.16 -14.14 -22.43
N ILE A 148 -11.88 -14.08 -23.72
CA ILE A 148 -10.53 -14.17 -24.28
C ILE A 148 -10.18 -12.81 -24.89
N VAL A 149 -9.00 -12.30 -24.54
CA VAL A 149 -8.46 -11.06 -25.10
C VAL A 149 -7.12 -11.34 -25.78
N ASN A 150 -6.91 -10.74 -26.95
CA ASN A 150 -5.59 -10.67 -27.55
C ASN A 150 -4.78 -9.67 -26.74
N TYR A 151 -3.78 -10.17 -26.01
CA TYR A 151 -2.97 -9.36 -25.13
C TYR A 151 -1.79 -8.74 -25.88
N ILE A 152 -1.01 -9.59 -26.58
CA ILE A 152 0.11 -9.16 -27.39
C ILE A 152 0.05 -9.91 -28.71
N GLU A 153 0.24 -9.19 -29.80
CA GLU A 153 0.40 -9.75 -31.13
C GLU A 153 1.78 -9.39 -31.67
N THR A 154 2.60 -10.39 -31.98
CA THR A 154 3.89 -10.24 -32.65
C THR A 154 3.79 -10.74 -34.08
N THR A 155 4.86 -10.57 -34.87
CA THR A 155 4.94 -11.10 -36.24
C THR A 155 4.76 -12.62 -36.29
N ASP A 156 5.31 -13.32 -35.30
CA ASP A 156 5.41 -14.79 -35.24
C ASP A 156 4.42 -15.45 -34.27
N SER A 157 3.81 -14.71 -33.34
CA SER A 157 2.98 -15.29 -32.30
C SER A 157 1.81 -14.40 -31.85
N LEU A 158 0.80 -15.04 -31.29
CA LEU A 158 -0.35 -14.40 -30.66
C LEU A 158 -0.41 -14.85 -29.21
N ILE A 159 -0.36 -13.90 -28.27
CA ILE A 159 -0.52 -14.14 -26.84
C ILE A 159 -1.94 -13.75 -26.46
N THR A 160 -2.72 -14.72 -26.00
CA THR A 160 -4.10 -14.55 -25.56
C THR A 160 -4.21 -14.75 -24.06
N ARG A 161 -5.08 -13.98 -23.41
CA ARG A 161 -5.46 -14.19 -22.01
C ARG A 161 -6.92 -14.58 -21.91
N GLU A 162 -7.20 -15.62 -21.13
CA GLU A 162 -8.54 -16.12 -20.85
C GLU A 162 -8.87 -15.89 -19.36
N TYR A 163 -9.98 -15.21 -19.07
CA TYR A 163 -10.45 -14.99 -17.71
C TYR A 163 -11.13 -16.24 -17.16
N LYS A 164 -10.66 -16.80 -16.04
CA LYS A 164 -11.17 -18.07 -15.48
C LYS A 164 -12.03 -17.92 -14.24
N THR A 165 -11.55 -17.14 -13.28
CA THR A 165 -12.21 -17.04 -11.97
C THR A 165 -12.07 -15.63 -11.44
N LYS A 166 -13.17 -15.13 -10.86
CA LYS A 166 -13.24 -13.86 -10.16
C LYS A 166 -13.42 -14.10 -8.67
N TYR A 167 -12.65 -13.40 -7.85
CA TYR A 167 -12.79 -13.37 -6.40
C TYR A 167 -12.90 -11.92 -5.93
N HIS A 168 -13.59 -11.74 -4.81
CA HIS A 168 -13.90 -10.47 -4.17
C HIS A 168 -13.09 -10.31 -2.91
#